data_AF-A0A944ULN2-F1
#
_entry.id   AF-A0A944ULN2-F1
#
_cell.length_a   1.000
_cell.length_b   1.000
_cell.length_c   1.000
_cell.angle_alpha   90.00
_cell.angle_beta   90.00
_cell.angle_gamma   90.00
#
_symmetry.space_group_name_H-M   'P 1'
#
loop_
_entity.id
_entity.type
_entity.pdbx_description
1 polymer ?
#
loop_
_entity_poly.entity_id
_entity_poly.type
_entity_poly.pdbx_seq_one_letter_code
_entity_poly.pdbx_strand_id
1 'polypeptide(L)' 'MPKGVLFDLDGTLLDSAPDFIVSLNTLLQKYNRPELDPEIIR' A
#
# COMPACT_ATOMS: atom_id res chain seq x y z
N MET A 1 -24.31 -8.59 23.30
CA MET A 1 -23.26 -9.08 22.39
C MET A 1 -23.13 -8.11 21.22
N PRO A 2 -21.93 -7.86 20.69
CA PRO A 2 -21.75 -6.99 19.53
C PRO A 2 -22.52 -7.57 18.32
N LYS A 3 -23.20 -6.69 17.57
CA LYS A 3 -24.04 -7.09 16.44
C LYS A 3 -23.27 -7.24 15.13
N GLY A 4 -21.99 -6.88 15.12
CA GLY A 4 -21.11 -6.99 13.96
C GLY A 4 -19.73 -6.43 14.28
N VAL A 5 -18.78 -6.71 13.40
CA VAL A 5 -17.41 -6.20 13.45
C VAL A 5 -17.05 -5.69 12.06
N LEU A 6 -16.34 -4.57 12.02
CA LEU A 6 -15.79 -3.99 10.80
C LEU A 6 -14.28 -4.10 10.87
N PHE A 7 -13.71 -4.52 9.74
CA PHE A 7 -12.27 -4.57 9.56
C PHE A 7 -11.90 -3.61 8.44
N ASP A 8 -10.73 -2.99 8.60
CA ASP A 8 -10.07 -2.34 7.50
C ASP A 8 -9.59 -3.39 6.48
N LEU A 9 -9.34 -2.97 5.24
CA LEU A 9 -8.89 -3.87 4.17
C LEU A 9 -7.37 -3.94 4.13
N ASP A 10 -6.74 -2.82 3.81
CA ASP A 10 -5.31 -2.72 3.54
C ASP A 10 -4.50 -2.90 4.83
N GLY A 11 -3.53 -3.81 4.80
CA GLY A 11 -2.71 -4.16 5.97
C GLY A 11 -3.45 -4.88 7.10
N THR A 12 -4.75 -5.12 6.96
CA THR A 12 -5.58 -5.83 7.95
C THR A 12 -6.11 -7.15 7.39
N LEU A 13 -6.92 -7.10 6.33
CA LEU A 13 -7.44 -8.31 5.67
C LEU A 13 -6.60 -8.72 4.46
N LEU A 14 -5.87 -7.78 3.86
CA LEU A 14 -5.01 -8.00 2.71
C LEU A 14 -3.66 -7.31 2.92
N ASP A 15 -2.56 -8.02 2.69
CA ASP A 15 -1.25 -7.40 2.55
C ASP A 15 -1.11 -6.78 1.15
N SER A 16 -1.59 -5.54 1.01
CA SER A 16 -1.56 -4.77 -0.23
C SER A 16 -0.28 -3.94 -0.41
N ALA A 17 0.67 -4.03 0.54
CA ALA A 17 1.91 -3.27 0.46
C ALA A 17 2.73 -3.55 -0.82
N PRO A 18 2.91 -4.82 -1.27
CA PRO A 18 3.65 -5.10 -2.51
C PRO A 18 3.05 -4.37 -3.73
N ASP A 19 1.73 -4.31 -3.82
CA ASP A 19 1.02 -3.69 -4.95
C ASP A 19 1.14 -2.16 -4.91
N PHE A 20 1.07 -1.56 -3.72
CA PHE A 20 1.28 -0.12 -3.57
C PHE A 20 2.72 0.30 -3.84
N ILE A 21 3.71 -0.51 -3.44
CA ILE A 21 5.13 -0.26 -3.75
C ILE A 21 5.32 -0.19 -5.27
N VAL A 22 4.82 -1.18 -6.01
CA VAL A 22 4.93 -1.22 -7.47
C VAL A 22 4.19 -0.04 -8.11
N SER A 23 2.95 0.23 -7.67
CA SER A 23 2.11 1.30 -8.23
C SER A 23 2.74 2.68 -8.04
N LEU A 24 3.25 2.96 -6.83
CA LEU A 24 3.86 4.25 -6.51
C LEU A 24 5.18 4.45 -7.27
N ASN A 25 6.07 3.46 -7.29
CA ASN A 25 7.32 3.56 -8.02
C ASN A 25 7.11 3.67 -9.54
N THR A 26 6.08 3.02 -10.08
CA THR A 26 5.68 3.20 -11.50
C THR A 26 5.32 4.66 -11.80
N LEU A 27 4.59 5.32 -10.90
CA LEU A 27 4.25 6.74 -11.04
C LEU A 27 5.49 7.63 -10.88
N LEU A 28 6.36 7.36 -9.90
CA LEU A 28 7.58 8.12 -9.70
C LEU A 28 8.48 8.10 -10.95
N GLN A 29 8.71 6.91 -11.50
CA GLN A 29 9.43 6.75 -12.76
C GLN A 29 8.79 7.55 -13.90
N LYS A 30 7.47 7.48 -14.06
CA LYS A 30 6.73 8.21 -15.10
C LYS A 30 6.96 9.73 -15.05
N TYR A 31 7.14 10.28 -13.86
CA TYR A 31 7.37 11.72 -13.64
C TYR A 31 8.85 12.06 -13.38
N ASN A 32 9.78 11.17 -13.74
CA ASN A 32 11.23 11.33 -13.55
C ASN A 32 11.61 11.69 -12.10
N ARG A 33 10.95 11.05 -11.13
CA ARG A 33 11.29 11.12 -9.70
C ARG A 33 12.06 9.87 -9.28
N PRO A 34 12.96 9.98 -8.29
CA PRO A 34 13.62 8.81 -7.74
C PRO A 34 12.58 7.87 -7.12
N GLU A 35 12.82 6.57 -7.22
CA GLU A 35 12.06 5.55 -6.50
C GLU A 35 12.24 5.72 -4.99
N LEU A 36 11.23 5.26 -4.24
CA LEU A 36 11.29 5.21 -2.79
C LEU A 36 11.71 3.82 -2.33
N ASP A 37 12.42 3.78 -1.20
CA ASP A 37 12.63 2.56 -0.44
C ASP A 37 11.26 1.95 -0.09
N PRO A 38 11.01 0.65 -0.38
CA PRO A 38 9.78 -0.04 -0.01
C PRO A 38 9.35 0.15 1.45
N GLU A 39 10.29 0.30 2.39
CA GLU A 39 9.98 0.50 3.81
C GLU A 39 9.41 1.89 4.12
N ILE A 40 9.52 2.87 3.21
CA ILE A 40 8.84 4.16 3.34
C ILE A 40 7.34 4.03 2.97
N ILE A 41 6.98 3.01 2.17
CA ILE A 41 5.63 2.81 1.63
C ILE A 41 4.80 1.87 2.52
N ARG A 42 5.46 0.98 3.28
CA ARG A 42 4.84 0.10 4.28
C ARG A 42 4.44 0.85 5.54
#